data_AF-A0A9E1MT59-F1
#
_entry.id   AF-A0A9E1MT59-F1
#
_cell.length_a   1.000
_cell.length_b   1.000
_cell.length_c   1.000
_cell.angle_alpha   90.00
_cell.angle_beta   90.00
_cell.angle_gamma   90.00
#
_symmetry.space_group_name_H-M   'P 1'
#
loop_
_entity.id
_entity.type
_entity.pdbx_description
1 polymer ?
#
loop_
_entity_poly.entity_id
_entity_poly.type
_entity_poly.pdbx_seq_one_letter_code
_entity_poly.pdbx_strand_id
1 'polypeptide(L)'
;MGNKGYSRQGFFGDIHHYDEHGHKTGTSRPGMFGGYTNYDANGHKTGHSDPGFFGGYNHYDNYGKKIGHSDPSLFGGYNHYDSNNKSTGSSDPGMFGGYNHS
;
A
#
# COMPACT_ATOMS: atom_id res chain seq x y z
N MET A 1 -12.83 -20.31 -0.02
CA MET A 1 -12.02 -19.18 -0.51
C MET A 1 -12.83 -17.91 -0.27
N GLY A 2 -12.47 -17.06 0.70
CA GLY A 2 -13.12 -15.75 0.83
C GLY A 2 -12.68 -14.87 -0.33
N ASN A 3 -13.62 -14.25 -1.05
CA ASN A 3 -13.27 -13.43 -2.19
C ASN A 3 -12.51 -12.22 -1.63
N LYS A 4 -11.18 -12.17 -1.76
CA LYS A 4 -10.47 -10.98 -1.29
C LYS A 4 -10.78 -9.87 -2.30
N GLY A 5 -11.29 -8.72 -1.85
CA GLY A 5 -11.52 -7.56 -2.71
C GLY A 5 -10.31 -7.29 -3.62
N TYR A 6 -10.54 -6.80 -4.84
CA TYR A 6 -9.50 -6.65 -5.84
C TYR A 6 -9.13 -5.19 -6.06
N SER A 7 -7.86 -4.95 -6.39
CA SER A 7 -7.37 -3.63 -6.75
C SER A 7 -7.15 -3.55 -8.26
N ARG A 8 -7.48 -2.42 -8.87
CA ARG A 8 -7.33 -2.19 -10.31
C ARG A 8 -6.52 -0.93 -10.55
N GLN A 9 -5.41 -1.07 -11.27
CA GLN A 9 -4.63 0.07 -11.73
C GLN A 9 -5.35 0.79 -12.87
N GLY A 10 -5.53 2.08 -12.72
CA GLY A 10 -6.06 3.02 -13.69
C GLY A 10 -4.94 3.60 -14.57
N PHE A 11 -5.36 4.34 -15.59
CA PHE A 11 -4.48 4.86 -16.64
C PHE A 11 -3.39 5.82 -16.13
N PHE A 12 -3.66 6.55 -15.06
CA PHE A 12 -2.74 7.53 -14.46
C PHE A 12 -1.91 6.97 -13.30
N GLY A 13 -1.86 5.65 -13.15
CA GLY A 13 -1.18 4.99 -12.03
C GLY A 13 -2.00 4.95 -10.72
N ASP A 14 -3.17 5.61 -10.69
CA ASP A 14 -4.16 5.46 -9.63
C ASP A 14 -4.55 3.97 -9.47
N ILE A 15 -4.67 3.48 -8.24
CA ILE A 15 -5.09 2.12 -7.92
C ILE A 15 -6.45 2.21 -7.23
N HIS A 16 -7.51 1.75 -7.89
CA HIS A 16 -8.84 1.68 -7.31
C HIS A 16 -9.02 0.37 -6.55
N HIS A 17 -9.52 0.43 -5.32
CA HIS A 17 -9.80 -0.74 -4.49
C HIS A 17 -11.29 -1.04 -4.53
N TYR A 18 -11.63 -2.29 -4.80
CA TYR A 18 -13.00 -2.78 -4.89
C TYR A 18 -13.22 -3.92 -3.89
N ASP A 19 -14.43 -3.99 -3.33
CA ASP A 19 -14.86 -5.14 -2.52
C ASP A 19 -15.26 -6.33 -3.40
N GLU A 20 -15.68 -7.42 -2.75
CA GLU A 20 -16.18 -8.65 -3.40
C GLU A 20 -17.37 -8.40 -4.34
N HIS A 21 -18.15 -7.36 -4.06
CA HIS A 21 -19.36 -6.99 -4.79
C HIS A 21 -19.07 -6.00 -5.92
N GLY A 22 -17.80 -5.61 -6.11
CA GLY A 22 -17.39 -4.63 -7.11
C GLY A 22 -17.66 -3.18 -6.70
N HIS A 23 -17.97 -2.91 -5.43
CA HIS A 23 -18.08 -1.54 -4.94
C HIS A 23 -16.71 -0.97 -4.62
N LYS A 24 -16.48 0.26 -5.09
CA LYS A 24 -15.24 0.99 -4.84
C LYS A 24 -15.13 1.34 -3.36
N THR A 25 -14.18 0.73 -2.66
CA THR A 25 -13.90 0.96 -1.24
C THR A 25 -12.88 2.08 -1.02
N GLY A 26 -12.03 2.34 -2.02
CA GLY A 26 -11.02 3.40 -1.93
C GLY A 26 -10.22 3.58 -3.21
N THR A 27 -9.23 4.47 -3.16
CA THR A 27 -8.27 4.68 -4.26
C THR A 27 -6.92 5.11 -3.69
N SER A 28 -5.84 4.48 -4.15
CA SER A 28 -4.47 4.92 -3.89
C SER A 28 -3.95 5.66 -5.12
N ARG A 29 -3.49 6.90 -4.96
CA ARG A 29 -2.94 7.70 -6.06
C ARG A 29 -1.44 7.87 -5.91
N PRO A 30 -0.63 7.67 -6.95
CA PRO A 30 0.79 7.98 -6.89
C PRO A 30 0.97 9.50 -6.70
N GLY A 31 1.82 9.87 -5.76
CA GLY A 31 2.25 11.25 -5.53
C GLY A 31 3.38 11.63 -6.48
N MET A 32 3.57 12.94 -6.69
CA MET A 32 4.62 13.47 -7.59
C MET A 32 6.04 13.05 -7.21
N PHE A 33 6.27 12.68 -5.96
CA PHE A 33 7.59 12.30 -5.43
C PHE A 33 7.76 10.78 -5.24
N GLY A 34 6.95 9.95 -5.91
CA GLY A 34 7.05 8.50 -5.85
C GLY A 34 6.35 7.85 -4.64
N GLY A 35 5.58 8.62 -3.87
CA GLY A 35 4.71 8.12 -2.80
C GLY A 35 3.34 7.66 -3.31
N TYR A 36 2.48 7.21 -2.40
CA TYR A 36 1.09 6.86 -2.68
C TYR A 36 0.17 7.49 -1.64
N THR A 37 -0.85 8.24 -2.06
CA THR A 37 -1.87 8.77 -1.18
C THR A 37 -3.13 7.93 -1.26
N ASN A 38 -3.60 7.43 -0.12
CA ASN A 38 -4.81 6.61 -0.06
C ASN A 38 -6.02 7.50 0.24
N TYR A 39 -7.12 7.21 -0.44
CA TYR A 39 -8.40 7.88 -0.34
C TYR A 39 -9.50 6.85 -0.09
N ASP A 40 -10.51 7.20 0.70
CA ASP A 40 -11.72 6.39 0.87
C ASP A 40 -12.66 6.49 -0.35
N ALA A 41 -13.78 5.77 -0.29
CA ALA A 41 -14.84 5.84 -1.30
C ALA A 41 -15.44 7.25 -1.47
N ASN A 42 -15.41 8.08 -0.43
CA ASN A 42 -15.90 9.46 -0.44
C ASN A 42 -14.88 10.45 -1.00
N GLY A 43 -13.64 10.03 -1.26
CA GLY A 43 -12.55 10.88 -1.71
C GLY A 43 -11.82 11.61 -0.60
N HIS A 44 -12.07 11.28 0.67
CA HIS A 44 -11.25 11.77 1.78
C HIS A 44 -9.94 11.02 1.83
N LYS A 45 -8.84 11.73 2.05
CA LYS A 45 -7.56 11.12 2.37
C LYS A 45 -7.78 10.18 3.56
N THR A 46 -7.24 8.96 3.50
CA THR A 46 -7.20 7.97 4.60
C THR A 46 -5.78 7.73 5.13
N GLY A 47 -4.79 8.04 4.30
CA GLY A 47 -3.39 8.03 4.66
C GLY A 47 -2.52 8.34 3.46
N HIS A 48 -1.21 8.26 3.64
CA HIS A 48 -0.28 8.31 2.54
C HIS A 48 0.98 7.52 2.87
N SER A 49 1.73 7.17 1.84
CA SER A 49 2.99 6.47 1.96
C SER A 49 4.02 7.22 1.15
N ASP A 50 5.21 7.44 1.71
CA ASP A 50 6.28 8.17 1.05
C ASP A 50 7.51 7.28 0.91
N PRO A 51 8.24 7.37 -0.21
CA PRO A 51 9.45 6.60 -0.38
C PRO A 51 10.50 7.03 0.66
N GLY A 52 11.07 6.03 1.31
CA GLY A 52 12.19 6.18 2.23
C GLY A 52 13.51 6.28 1.49
N PHE A 53 14.50 6.88 2.16
CA PHE A 53 15.83 7.10 1.59
C PHE A 53 16.56 5.81 1.20
N PHE A 54 16.26 4.69 1.86
CA PHE A 54 16.89 3.39 1.63
C PHE A 54 16.05 2.45 0.74
N GLY A 55 15.14 3.01 -0.08
CA GLY A 55 14.30 2.23 -1.00
C GLY A 55 13.07 1.58 -0.36
N GLY A 56 12.80 1.89 0.91
CA GLY A 56 11.56 1.53 1.61
C GLY A 56 10.42 2.52 1.37
N TYR A 57 9.31 2.36 2.10
CA TYR A 57 8.17 3.26 2.11
C TYR A 57 7.73 3.53 3.55
N ASN A 58 7.60 4.78 3.96
CA ASN A 58 7.00 5.13 5.25
C ASN A 58 5.49 5.26 5.08
N HIS A 59 4.71 4.72 6.00
CA HIS A 59 3.24 4.81 5.99
C HIS A 59 2.76 5.78 7.07
N TYR A 60 1.90 6.70 6.66
CA TYR A 60 1.34 7.75 7.49
C TYR A 60 -0.18 7.73 7.44
N ASP A 61 -0.80 8.03 8.58
CA ASP A 61 -2.24 8.23 8.65
C ASP A 61 -2.67 9.60 8.10
N ASN A 62 -3.96 9.89 8.22
CA ASN A 62 -4.57 11.17 7.86
C ASN A 62 -4.07 12.37 8.63
N TYR A 63 -3.62 12.17 9.86
CA TYR A 63 -3.10 13.21 10.72
C TYR A 63 -1.60 13.45 10.48
N GLY A 64 -0.99 12.71 9.54
CA GLY A 64 0.44 12.79 9.25
C GLY A 64 1.30 12.03 10.26
N LYS A 65 0.70 11.20 11.10
CA LYS A 65 1.45 10.36 12.05
C LYS A 65 1.93 9.10 11.33
N LYS A 66 3.22 8.78 11.48
CA LYS A 66 3.79 7.54 10.98
C LYS A 66 3.14 6.36 11.73
N ILE A 67 2.39 5.53 11.00
CA ILE A 67 1.73 4.33 11.51
C ILE A 67 2.51 3.05 11.18
N GLY A 68 3.50 3.15 10.30
CA GLY A 68 4.35 2.04 9.92
C GLY A 68 5.36 2.41 8.85
N HIS A 69 6.11 1.42 8.39
CA HIS A 69 6.97 1.52 7.23
C HIS A 69 7.20 0.15 6.62
N SER A 70 7.67 0.12 5.38
CA SER A 70 8.04 -1.07 4.66
C SER A 70 9.48 -0.92 4.20
N ASP A 71 10.33 -1.91 4.44
CA ASP A 71 11.71 -1.89 3.97
C ASP A 71 11.95 -3.00 2.95
N PRO A 72 12.77 -2.75 1.92
CA PRO A 72 13.11 -3.77 0.94
C PRO A 72 13.85 -4.93 1.62
N SER A 73 13.39 -6.15 1.34
CA SER A 73 14.02 -7.40 1.73
C SER A 73 15.15 -7.77 0.77
N LEU A 74 16.12 -8.54 1.26
CA LEU A 74 17.28 -9.00 0.49
C LEU A 74 16.90 -9.78 -0.79
N PHE A 75 15.71 -10.37 -0.85
CA PHE A 75 15.22 -11.19 -1.95
C PHE A 75 14.20 -10.47 -2.86
N GLY A 76 14.16 -9.13 -2.83
CA GLY A 76 13.29 -8.33 -3.69
C GLY A 76 11.85 -8.13 -3.19
N GLY A 77 11.55 -8.60 -1.98
CA GLY A 77 10.31 -8.32 -1.25
C GLY A 77 10.36 -7.04 -0.42
N TYR A 78 9.31 -6.83 0.37
CA TYR A 78 9.21 -5.76 1.36
C TYR A 78 8.78 -6.34 2.71
N ASN A 79 9.50 -6.02 3.78
CA ASN A 79 9.06 -6.30 5.15
C ASN A 79 8.23 -5.12 5.63
N HIS A 80 7.05 -5.38 6.19
CA HIS A 80 6.17 -4.37 6.76
C HIS A 80 6.37 -4.30 8.27
N TYR A 81 6.44 -3.08 8.80
CA TYR A 81 6.63 -2.80 10.21
C TYR A 81 5.58 -1.78 10.67
N ASP A 82 5.08 -1.95 11.90
CA ASP A 82 4.20 -0.98 12.54
C ASP A 82 4.97 0.26 13.07
N SER A 83 4.25 1.18 13.71
CA SER A 83 4.83 2.36 14.37
C SER A 83 5.79 2.05 15.52
N ASN A 84 5.77 0.83 16.06
CA ASN A 84 6.65 0.35 17.11
C ASN A 84 7.86 -0.42 16.54
N ASN A 85 8.07 -0.39 15.22
CA ASN A 85 9.06 -1.19 14.48
C ASN A 85 8.87 -2.71 14.63
N LYS A 86 7.66 -3.16 14.94
CA LYS A 86 7.33 -4.58 14.98
C LYS A 86 6.92 -5.04 13.58
N SER A 87 7.51 -6.14 13.11
CA SER A 87 7.10 -6.74 11.83
C SER A 87 5.63 -7.14 11.87
N THR A 88 4.84 -6.65 10.92
CA THR A 88 3.42 -6.94 10.73
C THR A 88 3.16 -7.93 9.60
N GLY A 89 4.19 -8.22 8.79
CA GLY A 89 4.14 -9.17 7.68
C GLY A 89 5.19 -8.85 6.64
N SER A 90 5.25 -9.64 5.58
CA SER A 90 6.11 -9.38 4.42
C SER A 90 5.35 -9.58 3.12
N SER A 91 5.72 -8.79 2.12
CA SER A 91 5.26 -8.90 0.74
C SER A 91 6.41 -9.39 -0.12
N ASP A 92 6.36 -10.64 -0.56
CA ASP A 92 7.37 -11.20 -1.47
C ASP A 92 6.89 -11.07 -2.92
N PRO A 93 7.78 -10.71 -3.87
CA PRO A 93 7.45 -10.74 -5.28
C PRO A 93 7.18 -12.20 -5.68
N GLY A 94 5.93 -12.49 -5.98
CA GLY A 94 5.54 -13.74 -6.61
C GLY A 94 6.19 -13.86 -7.99
N MET A 95 6.51 -15.09 -8.40
CA MET A 95 7.18 -15.40 -9.67
C MET A 95 6.49 -14.87 -10.94
N PHE A 96 5.26 -14.35 -10.83
CA PHE A 96 4.47 -13.80 -11.93
C PHE A 96 4.07 -12.32 -11.73
N GLY A 97 4.81 -11.57 -10.91
CA GLY A 97 4.63 -10.12 -10.77
C GLY A 97 3.49 -9.67 -9.84
N GLY A 98 3.03 -10.56 -8.95
CA GLY A 98 2.09 -10.21 -7.86
C GLY A 98 2.76 -10.33 -6.50
N TYR A 99 2.40 -9.49 -5.53
CA TYR A 99 2.94 -9.58 -4.17
C TYR A 99 2.17 -10.64 -3.37
N ASN A 100 2.86 -11.64 -2.82
CA ASN A 100 2.28 -12.57 -1.86
C ASN A 100 2.42 -11.99 -0.46
N HIS A 101 1.31 -11.85 0.27
CA HIS A 101 1.29 -11.41 1.66
C HIS A 101 1.34 -12.64 2.59
N SER A 102 2.35 -12.72 3.46
CA SER A 102 2.48 -13.74 4.51
C SER A 102 2.40 -13.15 5.91
#